data_AF-A0A3Q3BIS1-F1
#
_entry.id   AF-A0A3Q3BIS1-F1
#
_cell.length_a   1.000
_cell.length_b   1.000
_cell.length_c   1.000
_cell.angle_alpha   90.00
_cell.angle_beta   90.00
_cell.angle_gamma   90.00
#
_symmetry.space_group_name_H-M   'P 1'
#
loop_
_entity.id
_entity.type
_entity.pdbx_description
1 polymer ?
#
loop_
_entity_poly.entity_id
_entity_poly.type
_entity_poly.pdbx_seq_one_letter_code
_entity_poly.pdbx_strand_id
1 'polypeptide(L)'
;MSFLKGTILLLLLVVIGTNAAPGPAAEECANMLTCRLPPLLQIFGDWVLVWSVSNHDLGHGLLENLLSSHVEFKLDNDNKTIDYIERNQFVCVSFVISYFQVCSVCFCASGLEKDGEAQEYTEIGDVDFYQTCDDCLLMDYKTSTHQFLLFYRREGSHQDVEQHKTHHADHLKVAECLGFPQSQPFIYNGKAGHCHKSAVGARGERVKVWPN
;
A
#
# COMPACT_ATOMS: atom_id res chain seq x y z
N MET A 1 -72.68 10.63 11.25
CA MET A 1 -71.23 10.59 11.47
C MET A 1 -70.57 10.64 10.11
N SER A 2 -69.84 11.73 9.83
CA SER A 2 -69.36 12.09 8.49
C SER A 2 -67.98 11.49 8.23
N PHE A 3 -67.78 10.92 7.05
CA PHE A 3 -66.51 10.33 6.61
C PHE A 3 -65.51 11.45 6.27
N LEU A 4 -64.42 11.57 7.03
CA LEU A 4 -63.32 12.48 6.68
C LEU A 4 -62.39 11.78 5.68
N LYS A 5 -62.44 12.27 4.44
CA LYS A 5 -61.54 11.97 3.33
C LYS A 5 -60.23 12.71 3.61
N GLY A 6 -59.22 12.01 4.12
CA GLY A 6 -57.89 12.58 4.39
C GLY A 6 -56.86 12.07 3.39
N THR A 7 -56.57 12.90 2.39
CA THR A 7 -55.60 12.67 1.33
C THR A 7 -54.18 12.50 1.91
N ILE A 8 -53.54 11.35 1.69
CA ILE A 8 -52.13 11.11 2.04
C ILE A 8 -51.27 11.83 1.00
N LEU A 9 -50.58 12.89 1.40
CA LEU A 9 -49.62 13.61 0.58
C LEU A 9 -48.27 12.86 0.63
N LEU A 10 -47.95 12.11 -0.43
CA LEU A 10 -46.61 11.54 -0.64
C LEU A 10 -45.63 12.67 -0.99
N LEU A 11 -44.72 12.99 -0.07
CA LEU A 11 -43.55 13.81 -0.34
C LEU A 11 -42.53 12.97 -1.11
N LEU A 12 -42.48 13.14 -2.43
CA LEU A 12 -41.37 12.64 -3.26
C LEU A 12 -40.16 13.55 -3.05
N LEU A 13 -39.20 13.10 -2.24
CA LEU A 13 -37.86 13.68 -2.18
C LEU A 13 -37.13 13.35 -3.49
N VAL A 14 -37.19 14.26 -4.46
CA VAL A 14 -36.31 14.25 -5.61
C VAL A 14 -34.92 14.65 -5.12
N VAL A 15 -34.04 13.66 -4.95
CA VAL A 15 -32.60 13.90 -4.81
C VAL A 15 -32.10 14.36 -6.17
N ILE A 16 -31.99 15.68 -6.35
CA ILE A 16 -31.24 16.26 -7.46
C ILE A 16 -29.78 15.95 -7.16
N GLY A 17 -29.24 14.93 -7.83
CA GLY A 17 -27.81 14.63 -7.83
C GLY A 17 -27.07 15.84 -8.39
N THR A 18 -26.59 16.69 -7.51
CA THR A 18 -25.69 17.78 -7.85
C THR A 18 -24.33 17.14 -8.08
N ASN A 19 -23.88 17.12 -9.34
CA ASN A 19 -22.45 17.02 -9.63
C ASN A 19 -21.81 18.32 -9.15
N ALA A 20 -21.65 18.47 -7.83
CA ALA A 20 -20.83 19.51 -7.26
C ALA A 20 -19.40 19.25 -7.73
N ALA A 21 -18.74 20.28 -8.27
CA ALA A 21 -17.31 20.24 -8.48
C ALA A 21 -16.62 19.78 -7.18
N PRO A 22 -15.54 19.00 -7.25
CA PRO A 22 -14.82 18.57 -6.05
C PRO A 22 -14.51 19.80 -5.18
N GLY A 23 -14.84 19.73 -3.89
CA GLY A 23 -14.52 20.82 -2.97
C GLY A 23 -13.00 21.02 -2.87
N PRO A 24 -12.53 22.15 -2.32
CA PRO A 24 -11.10 22.47 -2.23
C PRO A 24 -10.24 21.37 -1.59
N ALA A 25 -10.78 20.65 -0.61
CA ALA A 25 -10.12 19.51 0.02
C ALA A 25 -9.99 18.29 -0.92
N ALA A 26 -10.99 18.03 -1.77
CA ALA A 26 -10.95 16.95 -2.74
C ALA A 26 -9.97 17.24 -3.88
N GLU A 27 -9.85 18.51 -4.30
CA GLU A 27 -8.82 18.92 -5.26
C GLU A 27 -7.41 18.81 -4.66
N GLU A 28 -7.23 19.18 -3.39
CA GLU A 28 -5.96 19.02 -2.70
C GLU A 28 -5.54 17.54 -2.59
N CYS A 29 -6.45 16.67 -2.18
CA CYS A 29 -6.21 15.22 -2.15
C CYS A 29 -5.89 14.65 -3.55
N ALA A 30 -6.63 15.06 -4.59
CA ALA A 30 -6.38 14.61 -5.96
C ALA A 30 -5.01 15.04 -6.50
N ASN A 31 -4.55 16.24 -6.13
CA ASN A 31 -3.22 16.74 -6.50
C ASN A 31 -2.10 16.00 -5.75
N MET A 32 -2.34 15.56 -4.51
CA MET A 32 -1.40 14.72 -3.75
C MET A 32 -1.35 13.26 -4.26
N LEU A 33 -2.48 12.77 -4.79
CA LEU A 33 -2.69 11.37 -5.20
C LEU A 33 -2.75 11.19 -6.71
N THR A 34 -2.14 12.09 -7.48
CA THR A 34 -2.18 11.97 -8.94
C THR A 34 -1.49 10.66 -9.35
N CYS A 35 -2.26 9.67 -9.84
CA CYS A 35 -1.74 8.45 -10.44
C CYS A 35 -0.87 8.86 -11.64
N ARG A 36 0.44 8.89 -11.45
CA ARG A 36 1.40 9.19 -12.52
C ARG A 36 1.72 7.89 -13.23
N LEU A 37 1.15 7.65 -14.41
CA LEU A 37 1.70 6.68 -15.37
C LEU A 37 2.18 7.43 -16.62
N PRO A 38 3.41 7.15 -17.11
CA PRO A 38 4.15 5.89 -16.97
C PRO A 38 5.54 6.01 -16.31
N PRO A 39 5.78 5.37 -15.14
CA PRO A 39 7.14 5.09 -14.69
C PRO A 39 7.29 3.74 -13.95
N LEU A 40 6.83 2.62 -14.51
CA LEU A 40 7.16 1.28 -13.94
C LEU A 40 8.68 1.11 -13.71
N LEU A 41 9.52 1.84 -14.45
CA LEU A 41 10.97 1.90 -14.23
C LEU A 41 11.39 2.59 -12.92
N GLN A 42 10.62 3.56 -12.42
CA GLN A 42 11.04 4.36 -11.26
C GLN A 42 10.79 3.67 -9.93
N ILE A 43 9.84 2.72 -9.87
CA ILE A 43 9.61 1.90 -8.69
C ILE A 43 10.71 0.84 -8.49
N PHE A 44 11.50 0.53 -9.53
CA PHE A 44 12.58 -0.45 -9.40
C PHE A 44 13.72 0.04 -8.50
N GLY A 45 14.33 -0.93 -7.82
CA GLY A 45 15.41 -0.74 -6.88
C GLY A 45 15.02 -1.07 -5.44
N ASP A 46 15.90 -0.66 -4.54
CA ASP A 46 15.82 -0.94 -3.11
C ASP A 46 15.20 0.25 -2.36
N TRP A 47 14.29 -0.07 -1.44
CA TRP A 47 13.50 0.89 -0.67
C TRP A 47 13.39 0.47 0.79
N VAL A 48 13.19 1.44 1.67
CA VAL A 48 13.03 1.24 3.11
C VAL A 48 11.72 1.88 3.56
N LEU A 49 10.89 1.11 4.26
CA LEU A 49 9.64 1.60 4.82
C LEU A 49 9.96 2.59 5.95
N VAL A 50 9.55 3.85 5.78
CA VAL A 50 9.79 4.91 6.76
C VAL A 50 8.54 5.26 7.58
N TRP A 51 7.36 4.99 7.04
CA TRP A 51 6.10 5.26 7.69
C TRP A 51 5.00 4.35 7.16
N SER A 52 4.09 3.90 8.02
CA SER A 52 2.92 3.11 7.57
C SER A 52 1.73 3.25 8.52
N VAL A 53 0.52 3.08 7.99
CA VAL A 53 -0.71 2.93 8.78
C VAL A 53 -1.63 1.88 8.16
N SER A 54 -2.47 1.26 8.99
CA SER A 54 -3.47 0.29 8.58
C SER A 54 -4.88 0.86 8.80
N ASN A 55 -5.87 0.42 8.03
CA ASN A 55 -7.28 0.71 8.31
C ASN A 55 -7.97 -0.33 9.21
N HIS A 56 -7.22 -1.33 9.69
CA HIS A 56 -7.75 -2.46 10.44
C HIS A 56 -6.82 -2.88 11.59
N ASP A 57 -7.41 -3.35 12.71
CA ASP A 57 -6.70 -3.73 13.94
C ASP A 57 -5.65 -4.84 13.72
N LEU A 58 -5.96 -5.81 12.85
CA LEU A 58 -4.97 -6.83 12.46
C LEU A 58 -3.71 -6.20 11.87
N GLY A 59 -3.86 -5.21 10.99
CA GLY A 59 -2.72 -4.50 10.43
C GLY A 59 -2.02 -3.60 11.44
N HIS A 60 -2.75 -2.98 12.38
CA HIS A 60 -2.14 -2.26 13.50
C HIS A 60 -1.23 -3.17 14.33
N GLY A 61 -1.69 -4.38 14.67
CA GLY A 61 -0.89 -5.36 15.41
C GLY A 61 0.35 -5.83 14.65
N LEU A 62 0.29 -5.93 13.32
CA LEU A 62 1.46 -6.23 12.49
C LEU A 62 2.48 -5.07 12.50
N LEU A 63 2.00 -3.83 12.36
CA LEU A 63 2.83 -2.63 12.34
C LEU A 63 3.47 -2.31 13.70
N GLU A 64 2.79 -2.58 14.81
CA GLU A 64 3.28 -2.31 16.17
C GLU A 64 4.57 -3.07 16.46
N ASN A 65 4.67 -4.30 15.98
CA ASN A 65 5.83 -5.14 16.23
C ASN A 65 6.95 -4.86 15.20
N LEU A 66 6.65 -4.21 14.07
CA LEU A 66 7.58 -4.01 12.97
C LEU A 66 8.67 -3.01 13.38
N LEU A 67 9.94 -3.39 13.26
CA LEU A 67 11.07 -2.47 13.52
C LEU A 67 11.70 -1.90 12.24
N SER A 68 11.68 -2.67 11.16
CA SER A 68 12.20 -2.28 9.84
C SER A 68 11.61 -3.17 8.76
N SER A 69 11.36 -2.61 7.57
CA SER A 69 11.07 -3.38 6.36
C SER A 69 11.82 -2.78 5.17
N HIS A 70 12.55 -3.63 4.46
CA HIS A 70 13.29 -3.30 3.24
C HIS A 70 12.68 -4.06 2.08
N VAL A 71 12.40 -3.37 0.99
CA VAL A 71 11.76 -3.96 -0.19
C VAL A 71 12.60 -3.73 -1.43
N GLU A 72 12.63 -4.72 -2.31
CA GLU A 72 13.36 -4.70 -3.58
C GLU A 72 12.37 -5.00 -4.69
N PHE A 73 12.16 -4.04 -5.60
CA PHE A 73 11.34 -4.24 -6.80
C PHE A 73 12.26 -4.49 -8.01
N LYS A 74 12.04 -5.59 -8.72
CA LYS A 74 12.78 -5.94 -9.94
C LYS A 74 11.84 -6.36 -11.06
N LEU A 75 12.24 -6.07 -12.28
CA LEU A 75 11.61 -6.65 -13.45
C LEU A 75 12.08 -8.10 -13.61
N ASP A 76 11.15 -9.06 -13.67
CA ASP A 76 11.48 -10.46 -14.02
C ASP A 76 11.87 -10.54 -15.51
N ASN A 77 12.53 -11.64 -15.86
CA ASN A 77 13.06 -11.94 -17.19
C ASN A 77 12.00 -11.98 -18.29
N ASP A 78 10.71 -12.08 -17.94
CA ASP A 78 9.61 -12.03 -18.90
C ASP A 78 9.16 -10.60 -19.26
N ASN A 79 9.76 -9.58 -18.64
CA ASN A 79 9.44 -8.15 -18.78
C ASN A 79 7.98 -7.78 -18.50
N LYS A 80 7.23 -8.68 -17.84
CA LYS A 80 5.79 -8.55 -17.58
C LYS A 80 5.43 -8.75 -16.12
N THR A 81 6.38 -9.24 -15.33
CA THR A 81 6.18 -9.57 -13.93
C THR A 81 7.20 -8.80 -13.08
N ILE A 82 6.80 -8.40 -11.88
CA ILE A 82 7.68 -7.72 -10.92
C ILE A 82 7.94 -8.66 -9.76
N ASP A 83 9.21 -8.91 -9.50
CA ASP A 83 9.62 -9.53 -8.25
C ASP A 83 9.62 -8.44 -7.16
N TYR A 84 8.83 -8.67 -6.11
CA TYR A 84 8.82 -7.86 -4.89
C TYR A 84 9.40 -8.67 -3.76
N ILE A 85 10.56 -8.28 -3.26
CA ILE A 85 11.23 -9.02 -2.19
C ILE A 85 11.22 -8.15 -0.95
N GLU A 86 10.51 -8.57 0.08
CA GLU A 86 10.41 -7.88 1.36
C GLU A 86 11.28 -8.57 2.42
N ARG A 87 12.02 -7.78 3.18
CA ARG A 87 12.90 -8.23 4.25
C ARG A 87 12.59 -7.41 5.48
N ASN A 88 11.94 -8.03 6.45
CA ASN A 88 11.66 -7.42 7.74
C ASN A 88 12.11 -8.34 8.88
N GLN A 89 11.98 -7.89 10.12
CA GLN A 89 12.44 -8.65 11.28
C GLN A 89 11.64 -9.95 11.53
N PHE A 90 10.41 -10.05 11.02
CA PHE A 90 9.59 -11.24 11.21
C PHE A 90 9.88 -12.33 10.20
N VAL A 91 10.16 -11.92 8.97
CA VAL A 91 10.17 -12.79 7.81
C VAL A 91 11.07 -12.20 6.71
N CYS A 92 11.77 -13.08 5.99
CA CYS A 92 12.54 -12.69 4.80
C CYS A 92 11.78 -13.29 3.59
N VAL A 93 10.92 -12.51 2.95
CA VAL A 93 9.93 -13.05 1.99
C VAL A 93 10.20 -12.55 0.59
N SER A 94 10.02 -13.44 -0.40
CA SER A 94 9.97 -13.05 -1.80
C SER A 94 8.56 -13.28 -2.32
N PHE A 95 8.01 -12.28 -2.99
CA PHE A 95 6.68 -12.27 -3.55
C PHE A 95 6.76 -11.96 -5.05
N VAL A 96 5.77 -12.42 -5.82
CA VAL A 96 5.75 -12.25 -7.27
C VAL A 96 4.51 -11.44 -7.66
N ILE A 97 4.72 -10.16 -7.91
CA ILE A 97 3.66 -9.26 -8.35
C ILE A 97 3.38 -9.51 -9.83
N SER A 98 2.19 -10.03 -10.14
CA SER A 98 1.78 -10.37 -11.50
C SER A 98 0.54 -9.59 -11.88
N TYR A 99 0.53 -9.01 -13.09
CA TYR A 99 -0.59 -8.30 -13.74
C TYR A 99 -0.63 -6.78 -13.54
N PHE A 100 -0.58 -6.06 -14.65
CA PHE A 100 -0.69 -4.60 -14.70
C PHE A 100 -2.01 -4.18 -15.32
N GLN A 101 -2.82 -3.42 -14.59
CA GLN A 101 -3.82 -2.52 -15.17
C GLN A 101 -3.44 -1.07 -14.83
N VAL A 102 -4.03 -0.11 -15.55
CA VAL A 102 -3.58 1.29 -15.74
C VAL A 102 -3.49 2.15 -14.45
N CYS A 103 -3.59 1.60 -13.24
CA CYS A 103 -3.15 2.23 -11.97
C CYS A 103 -3.01 1.16 -10.86
N SER A 104 -3.81 0.08 -10.96
CA SER A 104 -3.85 -1.00 -9.99
C SER A 104 -3.16 -2.26 -10.51
N VAL A 105 -2.38 -2.88 -9.63
CA VAL A 105 -1.59 -4.08 -9.87
C VAL A 105 -2.14 -5.18 -8.98
N CYS A 106 -2.38 -6.37 -9.54
CA CYS A 106 -2.72 -7.52 -8.72
C CYS A 106 -1.44 -8.00 -8.02
N PHE A 107 -1.48 -8.06 -6.69
CA PHE A 107 -0.42 -8.54 -5.86
C PHE A 107 -0.68 -10.01 -5.52
N CYS A 108 0.21 -10.89 -5.95
CA CYS A 108 0.19 -12.30 -5.60
C CYS A 108 1.43 -12.64 -4.79
N ALA A 109 1.26 -12.85 -3.50
CA ALA A 109 2.31 -13.42 -2.68
C ALA A 109 2.43 -14.93 -2.94
N SER A 110 3.64 -15.44 -3.13
CA SER A 110 3.91 -16.87 -3.19
C SER A 110 5.21 -17.22 -2.49
N GLY A 111 5.11 -17.95 -1.38
CA GLY A 111 6.25 -18.41 -0.58
C GLY A 111 6.61 -17.44 0.55
N LEU A 112 7.07 -18.02 1.64
CA LEU A 112 7.47 -17.33 2.87
C LEU A 112 8.73 -18.03 3.39
N GLU A 113 9.84 -17.31 3.59
CA GLU A 113 10.98 -17.86 4.33
C GLU A 113 11.01 -17.24 5.71
N LYS A 114 10.96 -18.10 6.73
CA LYS A 114 11.04 -17.71 8.13
C LYS A 114 12.06 -18.60 8.81
N ASP A 115 13.02 -17.97 9.50
CA ASP A 115 14.10 -18.66 10.20
C ASP A 115 14.93 -19.60 9.28
N GLY A 116 15.00 -19.30 7.97
CA GLY A 116 15.71 -20.10 6.97
C GLY A 116 14.91 -21.28 6.41
N GLU A 117 13.66 -21.46 6.83
CA GLU A 117 12.76 -22.50 6.34
C GLU A 117 11.69 -21.92 5.39
N ALA A 118 11.54 -22.54 4.22
CA ALA A 118 10.51 -22.20 3.26
C ALA A 118 9.14 -22.75 3.71
N GLN A 119 8.13 -21.89 3.67
CA GLN A 119 6.75 -22.19 4.02
C GLN A 119 5.84 -21.82 2.85
N GLU A 120 4.78 -22.63 2.65
CA GLU A 120 3.72 -22.28 1.71
C GLU A 120 2.93 -21.08 2.26
N TYR A 121 2.85 -20.03 1.46
CA TYR A 121 2.10 -18.83 1.77
C TYR A 121 1.57 -18.24 0.47
N THR A 122 0.28 -17.94 0.45
CA THR A 122 -0.39 -17.31 -0.68
C THR A 122 -1.29 -16.20 -0.16
N GLU A 123 -1.10 -15.00 -0.68
CA GLU A 123 -1.94 -13.84 -0.41
C GLU A 123 -2.25 -13.13 -1.73
N ILE A 124 -3.46 -12.58 -1.83
CA ILE A 124 -3.92 -11.83 -2.99
C ILE A 124 -4.38 -10.46 -2.49
N GLY A 125 -3.93 -9.42 -3.18
CA GLY A 125 -4.38 -8.06 -2.93
C GLY A 125 -4.27 -7.16 -4.15
N ASP A 126 -4.78 -5.95 -4.01
CA ASP A 126 -4.67 -4.87 -5.00
C ASP A 126 -3.61 -3.88 -4.52
N VAL A 127 -2.81 -3.35 -5.45
CA VAL A 127 -1.78 -2.36 -5.14
C VAL A 127 -1.87 -1.17 -6.08
N ASP A 128 -1.88 0.03 -5.51
CA ASP A 128 -1.69 1.28 -6.22
C ASP A 128 -0.36 1.94 -5.78
N PHE A 129 0.40 2.46 -6.74
CA PHE A 129 1.67 3.15 -6.48
C PHE A 129 1.59 4.64 -6.81
N TYR A 130 2.16 5.48 -5.94
CA TYR A 130 2.25 6.92 -6.14
C TYR A 130 3.67 7.41 -5.86
N GLN A 131 4.21 8.19 -6.79
CA GLN A 131 5.49 8.86 -6.58
C GLN A 131 5.25 10.27 -6.04
N THR A 132 5.56 10.46 -4.76
CA THR A 132 5.35 11.74 -4.06
C THR A 132 6.57 12.66 -4.13
N CYS A 133 7.77 12.11 -4.37
CA CYS A 133 9.02 12.83 -4.59
C CYS A 133 10.04 11.96 -5.36
N ASP A 134 11.23 12.46 -5.70
CA ASP A 134 12.24 11.73 -6.50
C ASP A 134 12.72 10.43 -5.85
N ASP A 135 12.80 10.40 -4.51
CA ASP A 135 13.24 9.28 -3.70
C ASP A 135 12.15 8.78 -2.73
N CYS A 136 10.89 9.11 -2.99
CA CYS A 136 9.72 8.67 -2.22
C CYS A 136 8.82 7.76 -3.05
N LEU A 137 8.37 6.66 -2.43
CA LEU A 137 7.36 5.78 -3.01
C LEU A 137 6.25 5.57 -1.99
N LEU A 138 5.00 5.83 -2.41
CA LEU A 138 3.81 5.48 -1.66
C LEU A 138 3.18 4.26 -2.33
N MET A 139 2.84 3.26 -1.51
CA MET A 139 2.12 2.07 -1.92
C MET A 139 0.85 1.96 -1.08
N ASP A 140 -0.30 1.97 -1.74
CA ASP A 140 -1.56 1.58 -1.13
C ASP A 140 -1.77 0.09 -1.41
N TYR A 141 -1.68 -0.74 -0.38
CA TYR A 141 -1.81 -2.20 -0.48
C TYR A 141 -3.10 -2.66 0.20
N LYS A 142 -3.99 -3.29 -0.56
CA LYS A 142 -5.29 -3.73 -0.09
C LYS A 142 -5.46 -5.23 -0.24
N THR A 143 -5.76 -5.92 0.86
CA THR A 143 -6.21 -7.31 0.83
C THR A 143 -7.72 -7.39 1.03
N SER A 144 -8.26 -8.61 1.05
CA SER A 144 -9.67 -8.84 1.40
C SER A 144 -10.01 -8.51 2.86
N THR A 145 -9.02 -8.37 3.74
CA THR A 145 -9.23 -8.21 5.19
C THR A 145 -8.69 -6.90 5.76
N HIS A 146 -7.68 -6.30 5.14
CA HIS A 146 -7.04 -5.09 5.65
C HIS A 146 -6.37 -4.32 4.52
N GLN A 147 -6.08 -3.05 4.76
CA GLN A 147 -5.38 -2.17 3.83
C GLN A 147 -4.27 -1.44 4.56
N PHE A 148 -3.13 -1.27 3.90
CA PHE A 148 -1.99 -0.53 4.39
C PHE A 148 -1.66 0.63 3.46
N LEU A 149 -1.30 1.75 4.07
CA LEU A 149 -0.66 2.84 3.37
C LEU A 149 0.81 2.86 3.76
N LEU A 150 1.69 2.57 2.80
CA LEU A 150 3.11 2.30 3.02
C LEU A 150 3.94 3.38 2.33
N PHE A 151 4.66 4.18 3.13
CA PHE A 151 5.58 5.21 2.62
C PHE A 151 7.02 4.73 2.74
N TYR A 152 7.69 4.73 1.60
CA TYR A 152 9.06 4.28 1.43
C TYR A 152 9.99 5.42 1.02
N ARG A 153 11.25 5.30 1.43
CA ARG A 153 12.37 6.08 0.89
C ARG A 153 13.35 5.17 0.19
N ARG A 154 13.97 5.66 -0.87
CA ARG A 154 15.02 4.90 -1.59
C ARG A 154 16.15 4.54 -0.62
N GLU A 155 16.74 3.37 -0.79
CA GLU A 155 17.90 2.93 0.00
C GLU A 155 18.99 4.02 0.04
N GLY A 156 19.54 4.28 1.23
CA GLY A 156 20.45 5.40 1.51
C GLY A 156 19.77 6.73 1.84
N SER A 157 18.58 7.02 1.32
CA SER A 157 17.87 8.30 1.57
C SER A 157 17.02 8.28 2.84
N HIS A 158 16.83 7.12 3.45
CA HIS A 158 16.11 6.92 4.72
C HIS A 158 16.92 7.31 5.97
N GLN A 159 18.22 7.58 5.82
CA GLN A 159 19.16 7.73 6.94
C GLN A 159 18.91 8.97 7.81
N ASP A 160 18.34 10.04 7.26
CA ASP A 160 17.96 11.24 8.03
C ASP A 160 16.59 11.05 8.69
N VAL A 161 16.55 10.24 9.75
CA VAL A 161 15.33 9.90 10.48
C VAL A 161 14.62 11.13 11.04
N GLU A 162 15.35 12.15 11.49
CA GLU A 162 14.74 13.36 12.04
C GLU A 162 14.07 14.19 10.93
N GLN A 163 14.69 14.27 9.75
CA GLN A 163 14.03 14.89 8.59
C GLN A 163 12.73 14.15 8.23
N HIS A 164 12.72 12.82 8.23
CA HIS A 164 11.51 12.06 7.88
C HIS A 164 10.34 12.27 8.85
N LYS A 165 10.64 12.52 10.14
CA LYS A 165 9.59 12.89 11.11
C LYS A 165 8.93 14.23 10.78
N THR A 166 9.63 15.16 10.14
CA THR A 166 9.03 16.46 9.76
C THR A 166 7.95 16.31 8.70
N HIS A 167 8.02 15.26 7.88
CA HIS A 167 7.02 14.91 6.88
C HIS A 167 5.85 14.08 7.42
N HIS A 168 5.83 13.79 8.74
CA HIS A 168 4.77 12.99 9.34
C HIS A 168 3.37 13.61 9.17
N ALA A 169 3.27 14.94 9.26
CA ALA A 169 2.02 15.65 9.03
C ALA A 169 1.53 15.49 7.59
N ASP A 170 2.44 15.49 6.62
CA ASP A 170 2.11 15.28 5.21
C ASP A 170 1.60 13.86 4.97
N HIS A 171 2.23 12.84 5.57
CA HIS A 171 1.77 11.45 5.49
C HIS A 171 0.36 11.27 6.09
N LEU A 172 0.11 11.87 7.26
CA LEU A 172 -1.21 11.84 7.89
C LEU A 172 -2.28 12.50 7.03
N LYS A 173 -1.94 13.57 6.32
CA LYS A 173 -2.85 14.25 5.40
C LYS A 173 -3.21 13.36 4.21
N VAL A 174 -2.23 12.66 3.63
CA VAL A 174 -2.48 11.66 2.57
C VAL A 174 -3.32 10.50 3.09
N ALA A 175 -3.03 10.01 4.29
CA ALA A 175 -3.82 8.96 4.94
C ALA A 175 -5.28 9.38 5.14
N GLU A 176 -5.52 10.61 5.60
CA GLU A 176 -6.85 11.19 5.74
C GLU A 176 -7.59 11.27 4.38
N CYS A 177 -6.90 11.74 3.34
CA CYS A 177 -7.44 11.77 1.97
C CYS A 177 -7.90 10.40 1.48
N LEU A 178 -7.21 9.33 1.88
CA LEU A 178 -7.51 7.94 1.53
C LEU A 178 -8.43 7.24 2.55
N GLY A 179 -8.90 7.94 3.59
CA GLY A 179 -9.82 7.41 4.59
C GLY A 179 -9.19 6.50 5.64
N PHE A 180 -7.87 6.54 5.81
CA PHE A 180 -7.17 5.80 6.86
C PHE A 180 -7.34 6.48 8.23
N PRO A 181 -7.34 5.70 9.32
CA PRO A 181 -7.26 6.26 10.66
C PRO A 181 -5.93 6.99 10.87
N GLN A 182 -5.94 8.03 11.69
CA GLN A 182 -4.72 8.79 12.03
C GLN A 182 -3.97 8.23 13.26
N SER A 183 -4.39 7.08 13.78
CA SER A 183 -3.84 6.48 14.99
C SER A 183 -2.79 5.42 14.69
N GLN A 184 -1.82 5.29 15.60
CA GLN A 184 -0.84 4.19 15.63
C GLN A 184 -0.03 3.99 14.33
N PRO A 185 0.53 5.06 13.72
CA PRO A 185 1.40 4.87 12.58
C PRO A 185 2.71 4.20 13.01
N PHE A 186 3.20 3.28 12.19
CA PHE A 186 4.58 2.85 12.22
C PHE A 186 5.48 4.03 11.79
N ILE A 187 6.58 4.24 12.51
CA ILE A 187 7.58 5.26 12.21
C ILE A 187 8.97 4.59 12.32
N TYR A 188 9.70 4.60 11.22
CA TYR A 188 11.05 4.05 11.19
C TYR A 188 12.00 4.85 12.09
N ASN A 189 12.84 4.14 12.84
CA ASN A 189 13.72 4.74 13.84
C ASN A 189 15.21 4.74 13.46
N GLY A 190 15.57 4.18 12.30
CA GLY A 190 16.96 4.11 11.80
C GLY A 190 17.89 3.13 12.54
N LYS A 191 17.40 2.38 13.53
CA LYS A 191 18.26 1.54 14.40
C LYS A 191 18.18 0.05 14.10
N ALA A 192 17.07 -0.40 13.52
CA ALA A 192 16.87 -1.81 13.23
C ALA A 192 17.54 -2.19 11.90
N GLY A 193 18.31 -3.28 11.93
CA GLY A 193 18.82 -3.95 10.73
C GLY A 193 17.78 -4.91 10.16
N HIS A 194 18.01 -5.38 8.94
CA HIS A 194 17.15 -6.33 8.24
C HIS A 194 17.86 -7.68 8.01
N CYS A 195 17.11 -8.71 7.60
CA CYS A 195 17.72 -9.97 7.16
C CYS A 195 18.78 -9.71 6.08
N HIS A 196 19.96 -10.31 6.22
CA HIS A 196 20.94 -10.32 5.13
C HIS A 196 20.44 -11.19 3.97
N LYS A 197 20.82 -10.83 2.73
CA LYS A 197 20.53 -11.61 1.52
C LYS A 197 20.98 -13.06 1.72
N SER A 198 20.07 -14.03 1.70
CA SER A 198 20.44 -15.43 1.61
C SER A 198 21.14 -15.67 0.26
N ALA A 199 22.27 -16.37 0.28
CA ALA A 199 23.04 -16.69 -0.94
C ALA A 199 22.30 -17.66 -1.87
N VAL A 200 21.30 -18.36 -1.32
CA VAL A 200 20.33 -19.13 -2.08
C VAL A 200 19.23 -18.14 -2.43
N GLY A 201 19.30 -17.58 -3.63
CA GLY A 201 18.16 -16.82 -4.17
C GLY A 201 16.92 -17.67 -4.00
N ALA A 202 16.02 -17.22 -3.12
CA ALA A 202 14.72 -17.82 -2.93
C ALA A 202 14.02 -17.75 -4.29
N ARG A 203 14.23 -18.79 -5.10
CA ARG A 203 13.33 -19.16 -6.18
C ARG A 203 12.09 -19.65 -5.46
N GLY A 204 11.28 -18.70 -4.98
CA GLY A 204 9.87 -18.94 -4.74
C GLY A 204 9.37 -19.62 -6.00
N GLU A 205 8.90 -20.86 -5.85
CA GLU A 205 8.45 -21.64 -6.98
C GLU A 205 7.28 -20.89 -7.62
N ARG A 206 7.50 -20.38 -8.83
CA ARG A 206 6.53 -19.56 -9.57
C ARG A 206 5.26 -20.36 -9.80
N VAL A 207 4.24 -20.14 -8.98
CA VAL A 207 2.89 -20.60 -9.30
C VAL A 207 2.31 -19.61 -10.30
N LYS A 208 2.43 -19.93 -11.59
CA LYS A 208 1.71 -19.21 -12.65
C LYS A 208 0.21 -19.48 -12.49
N VAL A 209 -0.50 -18.57 -11.84
CA VAL A 209 -1.97 -18.58 -11.85
C VAL A 209 -2.42 -17.99 -13.18
N TRP A 210 -2.84 -18.86 -14.10
CA TRP A 210 -3.52 -18.45 -15.32
C TRP A 210 -4.99 -18.16 -15.00
N PRO A 211 -5.57 -17.02 -15.41
CA PRO A 211 -7.02 -16.88 -15.41
C PRO A 211 -7.59 -17.71 -16.58
N ASN A 212 -8.59 -18.53 -16.28
CA ASN A 212 -9.50 -19.10 -17.28
C ASN A 212 -10.30 -17.99 -17.97
#